data_AF-A0AAX3PGQ2-F1
#
_entry.id   AF-A0AAX3PGQ2-F1
#
_cell.length_a   1.000
_cell.length_b   1.000
_cell.length_c   1.000
_cell.angle_alpha   90.00
_cell.angle_beta   90.00
_cell.angle_gamma   90.00
#
_symmetry.space_group_name_H-M   'P 1'
#
loop_
_entity.id
_entity.type
_entity.pdbx_description
1 polymer ?
#
loop_
_entity_poly.entity_id
_entity_poly.type
_entity_poly.pdbx_seq_one_letter_code
_entity_poly.pdbx_strand_id
1 'polypeptide(L)'
;MFLLEKTKKTIMRLVIFLFILNLTSCTQKTERLEYVDPVNFTSKVFKNVNYEYVNILKKEKSEINLLYVKKSDMTKNYFNNTVVDNIKNQGWKEVSPEFQDQNLFCSGANNMMSVVYPTKEIYRNLKGDTLTIKKRKSR
;
A
#
# COMPACT_ATOMS: atom_id res chain seq x y z
N MET A 1 -2.98 7.03 64.43
CA MET A 1 -1.86 6.31 63.79
C MET A 1 -2.33 5.27 62.77
N PHE A 2 -3.30 4.40 63.10
CA PHE A 2 -3.86 3.36 62.19
C PHE A 2 -4.46 3.84 60.85
N LEU A 3 -5.13 5.01 60.82
CA LEU A 3 -5.73 5.56 59.60
C LEU A 3 -4.70 6.03 58.57
N LEU A 4 -3.55 6.55 59.02
CA LEU A 4 -2.47 7.04 58.18
C LEU A 4 -1.71 5.90 57.48
N GLU A 5 -1.68 4.73 58.12
CA GLU A 5 -0.99 3.54 57.63
C GLU A 5 -1.83 2.82 56.56
N LYS A 6 -3.16 2.77 56.74
CA LYS A 6 -4.10 2.27 55.72
C LYS A 6 -4.07 3.11 54.46
N THR A 7 -4.09 4.44 54.57
CA THR A 7 -4.05 5.33 53.39
C THR A 7 -2.73 5.21 52.63
N LYS A 8 -1.58 5.13 53.32
CA LYS A 8 -0.28 4.87 52.69
C LYS A 8 -0.25 3.54 51.93
N LYS A 9 -0.82 2.48 52.51
CA LYS A 9 -0.87 1.15 51.87
C LYS A 9 -1.78 1.12 50.64
N THR A 10 -2.89 1.86 50.67
CA THR A 10 -3.80 2.01 49.51
C THR A 10 -3.16 2.84 48.40
N ILE A 11 -2.49 3.95 48.73
CA ILE A 11 -1.76 4.78 47.77
C ILE A 11 -0.64 3.97 47.10
N MET A 12 0.13 3.21 47.88
CA MET A 12 1.20 2.36 47.36
C MET A 12 0.67 1.29 46.38
N ARG A 13 -0.48 0.67 46.67
CA ARG A 13 -1.13 -0.28 45.76
C ARG A 13 -1.61 0.37 44.47
N LEU A 14 -2.13 1.59 44.55
CA LEU A 14 -2.55 2.38 43.39
C LEU A 14 -1.38 2.75 42.48
N VAL A 15 -0.24 3.15 43.07
CA VAL A 15 0.99 3.46 42.34
C VAL A 15 1.52 2.22 41.63
N ILE A 16 1.55 1.06 42.31
CA ILE A 16 1.98 -0.21 41.71
C ILE A 16 1.04 -0.61 40.55
N PHE A 17 -0.27 -0.47 40.72
CA PHE A 17 -1.24 -0.78 39.67
C PHE A 17 -1.07 0.12 38.44
N LEU A 18 -0.87 1.43 38.62
CA LEU A 18 -0.57 2.36 37.53
C LEU A 18 0.77 2.04 36.86
N PHE A 19 1.78 1.59 37.61
CA PHE A 19 3.06 1.15 37.04
C PHE A 19 2.90 -0.10 36.17
N ILE A 20 2.11 -1.08 36.62
CA ILE A 20 1.83 -2.30 35.85
C ILE A 20 1.06 -1.97 34.57
N LEU A 21 0.08 -1.06 34.61
CA LEU A 21 -0.65 -0.61 33.41
C LEU A 21 0.27 0.01 32.35
N ASN A 22 1.30 0.77 32.77
CA ASN A 22 2.29 1.34 31.85
C ASN A 22 3.23 0.27 31.28
N LEU A 23 3.57 -0.77 32.04
CA LEU A 23 4.38 -1.90 31.56
C LEU A 23 3.62 -2.82 30.61
N THR A 24 2.29 -2.91 30.74
CA THR A 24 1.42 -3.67 29.82
C THR A 24 0.90 -2.85 28.64
N SER A 25 1.27 -1.57 28.54
CA SER A 25 1.01 -0.77 27.36
C SER A 25 1.91 -1.25 26.23
N CYS A 26 1.51 -2.35 25.59
CA CYS A 26 2.00 -2.70 24.27
C CYS A 26 1.65 -1.55 23.34
N THR A 27 2.60 -0.65 23.10
CA THR A 27 2.63 0.08 21.84
C THR A 27 2.71 -0.99 20.75
N GLN A 28 1.55 -1.34 20.18
CA GLN A 28 1.54 -2.11 18.95
C GLN A 28 2.45 -1.35 17.99
N LYS A 29 3.57 -1.96 17.62
CA LYS A 29 4.35 -1.49 16.46
C LYS A 29 3.47 -1.76 15.24
N THR A 30 2.53 -0.86 14.97
CA THR A 30 1.71 -0.83 13.76
C THR A 30 2.46 -0.24 12.57
N GLU A 31 3.75 0.06 12.71
CA GLU A 31 4.61 0.25 11.56
C GLU A 31 4.92 -1.13 10.98
N ARG A 32 4.14 -1.50 9.96
CA ARG A 32 4.52 -2.55 9.03
C ARG A 32 5.91 -2.18 8.48
N LEU A 33 6.97 -2.77 9.06
CA LEU A 33 8.32 -2.70 8.55
C LEU A 33 8.24 -3.07 7.06
N GLU A 34 8.66 -2.17 6.17
CA GLU A 34 8.58 -2.28 4.71
C GLU A 34 7.25 -1.89 4.02
N TYR A 35 6.25 -1.35 4.72
CA TYR A 35 5.04 -0.85 4.04
C TYR A 35 5.36 0.37 3.17
N VAL A 36 5.00 0.27 1.88
CA VAL A 36 5.00 1.42 0.99
C VAL A 36 3.67 2.14 1.12
N ASP A 37 3.70 3.38 1.60
CA ASP A 37 2.52 4.26 1.56
C ASP A 37 2.13 4.49 0.08
N PRO A 38 0.96 3.98 -0.35
CA PRO A 38 0.53 4.03 -1.74
C PRO A 38 0.29 5.47 -2.21
N VAL A 39 -0.21 6.37 -1.35
CA VAL A 39 -0.50 7.76 -1.71
C VAL A 39 0.80 8.54 -1.89
N ASN A 40 1.72 8.40 -0.94
CA ASN A 40 3.04 9.03 -1.04
C ASN A 40 3.79 8.51 -2.28
N PHE A 41 3.78 7.20 -2.50
CA PHE A 41 4.41 6.57 -3.66
C PHE A 41 3.82 7.08 -4.99
N THR A 42 2.48 7.06 -5.14
CA THR A 42 1.84 7.50 -6.38
C THR A 42 2.08 8.98 -6.63
N SER A 43 2.09 9.82 -5.59
CA SER A 43 2.39 11.25 -5.73
C SER A 43 3.79 11.53 -6.28
N LYS A 44 4.77 10.67 -6.00
CA LYS A 44 6.15 10.79 -6.49
C LYS A 44 6.26 10.32 -7.94
N VAL A 45 5.70 9.14 -8.24
CA VAL A 45 5.80 8.52 -9.57
C VAL A 45 4.96 9.26 -10.61
N PHE A 46 3.79 9.77 -10.22
CA PHE A 46 2.79 10.36 -11.12
C PHE A 46 2.61 11.87 -10.90
N LYS A 47 3.62 12.57 -10.36
CA LYS A 47 3.55 14.00 -9.97
C LYS A 47 2.97 14.94 -11.04
N ASN A 48 3.19 14.63 -12.32
CA ASN A 48 2.77 15.46 -13.46
C ASN A 48 1.69 14.80 -14.32
N VAL A 49 1.04 13.77 -13.79
CA VAL A 49 0.01 13.00 -14.50
C VAL A 49 -1.30 13.17 -13.74
N ASN A 50 -2.37 13.45 -14.46
CA ASN A 50 -3.70 13.43 -13.86
C ASN A 50 -4.16 11.99 -13.66
N TYR A 51 -4.46 11.62 -12.42
CA TYR A 51 -4.85 10.26 -12.05
C TYR A 51 -6.02 10.24 -11.08
N GLU A 52 -6.82 9.19 -11.14
CA GLU A 52 -7.84 8.85 -10.16
C GLU A 52 -7.29 7.75 -9.23
N TYR A 53 -7.29 8.02 -7.94
CA TYR A 53 -6.88 7.07 -6.91
C TYR A 53 -8.11 6.48 -6.23
N VAL A 54 -8.18 5.15 -6.13
CA VAL A 54 -9.28 4.42 -5.49
C VAL A 54 -8.72 3.38 -4.54
N ASN A 55 -9.00 3.50 -3.24
CA ASN A 55 -8.78 2.41 -2.29
C ASN A 55 -9.95 1.44 -2.40
N ILE A 56 -9.71 0.21 -2.86
CA ILE A 56 -10.76 -0.79 -3.06
C ILE A 56 -10.89 -1.74 -1.87
N LEU A 57 -9.83 -1.88 -1.08
CA LEU A 57 -9.84 -2.74 0.10
C LEU A 57 -8.83 -2.27 1.13
N LYS A 58 -9.27 -2.10 2.38
CA LYS A 58 -8.41 -1.92 3.54
C LYS A 58 -8.82 -2.90 4.63
N LYS A 59 -7.95 -3.89 4.88
CA LYS A 59 -8.05 -4.84 6.01
C LYS A 59 -6.82 -4.70 6.90
N GLU A 60 -6.88 -5.25 8.11
CA GLU A 60 -5.78 -5.18 9.09
C GLU A 60 -4.42 -5.61 8.53
N LYS A 61 -4.39 -6.58 7.61
CA LYS A 61 -3.15 -7.15 7.04
C LYS A 61 -2.97 -6.93 5.54
N SER A 62 -3.93 -6.32 4.85
CA SER A 62 -3.88 -6.17 3.39
C SER A 62 -4.53 -4.87 2.95
N GLU A 63 -3.92 -4.20 1.99
CA GLU A 63 -4.47 -3.01 1.36
C GLU A 63 -4.36 -3.14 -0.16
N ILE A 64 -5.43 -2.85 -0.88
CA ILE A 64 -5.44 -2.86 -2.34
C ILE A 64 -5.90 -1.49 -2.81
N ASN A 65 -5.05 -0.87 -3.61
CA ASN A 65 -5.25 0.46 -4.18
C ASN A 65 -5.18 0.37 -5.70
N LEU A 66 -6.02 1.15 -6.36
CA LEU A 66 -6.07 1.26 -7.81
C LEU A 66 -5.76 2.70 -8.21
N LEU A 67 -4.96 2.82 -9.26
CA LEU A 67 -4.63 4.08 -9.89
C LEU A 67 -5.10 4.02 -11.34
N TYR A 68 -5.90 4.98 -11.76
CA TYR A 68 -6.37 5.10 -13.14
C TYR A 68 -5.83 6.37 -13.77
N VAL A 69 -5.22 6.22 -14.93
CA VAL A 69 -4.75 7.34 -15.76
C VAL A 69 -5.50 7.29 -17.08
N LYS A 70 -6.01 8.45 -17.53
CA LYS A 70 -6.62 8.53 -18.86
C LYS A 70 -5.55 8.33 -19.92
N LYS A 71 -5.87 7.59 -20.99
CA LYS A 71 -4.95 7.41 -22.13
C LYS A 71 -4.55 8.74 -22.80
N SER A 72 -5.41 9.75 -22.76
CA SER A 72 -5.10 11.10 -23.26
C SER A 72 -3.95 11.76 -22.50
N ASP A 73 -3.78 11.40 -21.23
CA ASP A 73 -2.88 12.08 -20.31
C ASP A 73 -1.52 11.35 -20.23
N MET A 74 -1.41 10.18 -20.86
CA MET A 74 -0.21 9.35 -20.83
C MET A 74 -0.05 8.55 -22.12
N THR A 75 0.95 8.92 -22.92
CA THR A 75 1.33 8.13 -24.10
C THR A 75 2.06 6.85 -23.70
N LYS A 76 2.04 5.84 -24.57
CA LYS A 76 2.80 4.59 -24.36
C LYS A 76 4.31 4.83 -24.18
N ASN A 77 4.87 5.79 -24.92
CA ASN A 77 6.30 6.13 -24.78
C ASN A 77 6.61 6.78 -23.43
N TYR A 78 5.76 7.71 -22.97
CA TYR A 78 5.93 8.31 -21.64
C TYR A 78 5.77 7.27 -20.53
N PHE A 79 4.82 6.35 -20.69
CA PHE A 79 4.67 5.23 -19.77
C PHE A 79 5.96 4.39 -19.68
N ASN A 80 6.48 3.93 -20.82
CA ASN A 80 7.66 3.06 -20.86
C ASN A 80 8.95 3.76 -20.39
N ASN A 81 9.18 5.02 -20.79
CA ASN A 81 10.46 5.71 -20.60
C ASN A 81 10.48 6.66 -19.40
N THR A 82 9.36 6.81 -18.70
CA THR A 82 9.28 7.74 -17.55
C THR A 82 8.60 7.10 -16.37
N VAL A 83 7.39 6.54 -16.55
CA VAL A 83 6.67 5.93 -15.41
C VAL A 83 7.39 4.68 -14.91
N VAL A 84 7.72 3.75 -15.82
CA VAL A 84 8.41 2.50 -15.45
C VAL A 84 9.78 2.80 -14.83
N ASP A 85 10.53 3.75 -15.38
CA ASP A 85 11.83 4.15 -14.84
C ASP A 85 11.70 4.83 -13.47
N ASN A 86 10.70 5.70 -13.28
CA ASN A 86 10.42 6.30 -11.98
C ASN A 86 10.07 5.24 -10.92
N ILE A 87 9.27 4.23 -11.27
CA ILE A 87 8.96 3.09 -10.38
C ILE A 87 10.25 2.39 -9.96
N LYS A 88 11.12 2.04 -10.92
CA LYS A 88 12.41 1.39 -10.66
C LYS A 88 13.33 2.26 -9.79
N ASN A 89 13.38 3.56 -10.03
CA ASN A 89 14.14 4.53 -9.25
C ASN A 89 13.65 4.68 -7.80
N GLN A 90 12.40 4.31 -7.51
CA GLN A 90 11.89 4.21 -6.13
C GLN A 90 12.22 2.86 -5.47
N GLY A 91 13.09 2.04 -6.06
CA GLY A 91 13.57 0.77 -5.50
C GLY A 91 12.70 -0.45 -5.82
N TRP A 92 11.70 -0.31 -6.69
CA TRP A 92 10.87 -1.43 -7.13
C TRP A 92 11.59 -2.25 -8.20
N LYS A 93 11.50 -3.58 -8.09
CA LYS A 93 12.11 -4.50 -9.06
C LYS A 93 11.04 -5.10 -9.94
N GLU A 94 11.27 -5.06 -11.25
CA GLU A 94 10.40 -5.73 -12.21
C GLU A 94 10.61 -7.24 -12.13
N VAL A 95 9.51 -7.98 -12.14
CA VAL A 95 9.48 -9.45 -12.11
C VAL A 95 8.64 -9.96 -13.29
N SER A 96 8.74 -11.27 -13.56
CA SER A 96 7.97 -11.88 -14.63
C SER A 96 6.47 -11.65 -14.43
N PRO A 97 5.78 -11.05 -15.41
CA PRO A 97 4.36 -10.78 -15.29
C PRO A 97 3.55 -12.07 -15.39
N GLU A 98 2.36 -12.05 -14.78
CA GLU A 98 1.43 -13.16 -14.89
C GLU A 98 0.66 -13.10 -16.21
N PHE A 99 0.29 -11.91 -16.67
CA PHE A 99 -0.48 -11.69 -17.89
C PHE A 99 0.37 -11.01 -18.99
N GLN A 100 -0.06 -11.19 -20.24
CA GLN A 100 0.52 -10.45 -21.38
C GLN A 100 0.39 -8.93 -21.20
N ASP A 101 1.38 -8.17 -21.69
CA ASP A 101 1.43 -6.71 -21.64
C ASP A 101 1.28 -6.09 -20.22
N GLN A 102 1.53 -6.88 -19.18
CA GLN A 102 1.58 -6.45 -17.78
C GLN A 102 3.04 -6.19 -17.38
N ASN A 103 3.27 -5.13 -16.62
CA ASN A 103 4.51 -4.94 -15.87
C ASN A 103 4.21 -5.24 -14.40
N LEU A 104 4.90 -6.24 -13.84
CA LEU A 104 4.75 -6.63 -12.44
C LEU A 104 5.99 -6.19 -11.66
N PHE A 105 5.78 -5.53 -10.53
CA PHE A 105 6.85 -5.01 -9.69
C PHE A 105 6.69 -5.46 -8.25
N CYS A 106 7.81 -5.71 -7.57
CA CYS A 106 7.86 -6.00 -6.14
C CYS A 106 8.79 -5.02 -5.41
N SER A 107 8.42 -4.67 -4.18
CA SER A 107 9.27 -3.93 -3.24
C SER A 107 9.27 -4.65 -1.89
N GLY A 108 10.42 -5.19 -1.51
CA GLY A 108 10.53 -6.11 -0.37
C GLY A 108 9.67 -7.37 -0.56
N ALA A 109 9.33 -8.02 0.55
CA ALA A 109 8.47 -9.21 0.54
C ALA A 109 6.96 -8.89 0.59
N ASN A 110 6.61 -7.63 0.89
CA ASN A 110 5.28 -7.25 1.34
C ASN A 110 4.50 -6.37 0.36
N ASN A 111 5.15 -5.86 -0.71
CA ASN A 111 4.51 -4.94 -1.65
C ASN A 111 4.64 -5.45 -3.08
N MET A 112 3.50 -5.50 -3.77
CA MET A 112 3.41 -5.88 -5.18
C MET A 112 2.54 -4.88 -5.91
N MET A 113 2.95 -4.53 -7.14
CA MET A 113 2.24 -3.60 -8.00
C MET A 113 2.16 -4.17 -9.40
N SER A 114 0.94 -4.26 -9.91
CA SER A 114 0.66 -4.61 -11.30
C SER A 114 0.29 -3.35 -12.07
N VAL A 115 1.06 -3.03 -13.09
CA VAL A 115 0.81 -1.88 -13.97
C VAL A 115 0.54 -2.38 -15.38
N VAL A 116 -0.54 -1.90 -15.98
CA VAL A 116 -0.95 -2.30 -17.33
C VAL A 116 -1.25 -1.04 -18.15
N TYR A 117 -0.63 -0.94 -19.32
CA TYR A 117 -1.05 0.03 -20.34
C TYR A 117 -1.99 -0.69 -21.32
N PRO A 118 -3.33 -0.56 -21.17
CA PRO A 118 -4.26 -1.42 -21.88
C PRO A 118 -4.29 -1.16 -23.38
N THR A 119 -3.83 -2.11 -24.18
CA THR A 119 -3.93 -2.21 -25.64
C THR A 119 -5.13 -3.05 -26.11
N LYS A 120 -5.63 -3.94 -25.25
CA LYS A 120 -6.71 -4.90 -25.50
C LYS A 120 -7.68 -4.91 -24.31
N GLU A 121 -8.86 -5.48 -24.50
CA GLU A 121 -9.86 -5.60 -23.43
C GLU A 121 -9.69 -6.89 -22.61
N ILE A 122 -9.09 -7.92 -23.21
CA ILE A 122 -8.88 -9.24 -22.62
C ILE A 122 -7.41 -9.62 -22.75
N TYR A 123 -6.80 -9.96 -21.62
CA TYR A 123 -5.44 -10.47 -21.49
C TYR A 123 -5.47 -11.90 -20.98
N ARG A 124 -4.57 -12.75 -21.48
CA ARG A 124 -4.46 -14.15 -21.10
C ARG A 124 -3.09 -14.47 -20.53
N ASN A 125 -3.02 -15.39 -19.58
CA ASN A 125 -1.76 -15.98 -19.11
C ASN A 125 -1.55 -17.38 -19.71
N LEU A 126 -0.39 -17.99 -19.42
CA LEU A 126 -0.05 -19.35 -19.89
C LEU A 126 -0.91 -20.45 -19.26
N LYS A 127 -1.60 -20.17 -18.15
CA LYS A 127 -2.50 -21.10 -17.46
C LYS A 127 -3.92 -21.07 -18.04
N GLY A 128 -4.24 -20.11 -18.92
CA GLY A 128 -5.57 -19.91 -19.50
C GLY A 128 -6.45 -18.91 -18.73
N ASP A 129 -5.95 -18.30 -17.65
CA ASP A 129 -6.68 -17.28 -16.91
C ASP A 129 -6.83 -16.00 -17.73
N THR A 130 -7.87 -15.22 -17.45
CA THR A 130 -8.18 -13.97 -18.14
C THR A 130 -8.21 -12.77 -17.21
N LEU A 131 -7.52 -11.69 -17.59
CA LEU A 131 -7.67 -10.35 -17.02
C LEU A 131 -8.49 -9.48 -17.98
N THR A 132 -9.62 -8.97 -17.52
CA THR A 132 -10.49 -8.09 -18.31
C THR A 132 -10.37 -6.65 -17.86
N ILE A 133 -9.93 -5.76 -18.76
CA ILE A 133 -9.91 -4.32 -18.51
C ILE A 133 -11.10 -3.69 -19.22
N LYS A 134 -12.16 -3.40 -18.44
CA LYS A 134 -13.35 -2.72 -18.97
C LYS A 134 -13.00 -1.26 -19.29
N LYS A 135 -13.31 -0.80 -20.50
CA LYS A 135 -13.35 0.64 -20.80
C LYS A 135 -14.40 1.28 -19.90
N ARG A 136 -13.99 2.18 -19.00
CA ARG A 136 -14.96 3.12 -18.41
C ARG A 136 -15.49 3.99 -19.56
N LYS A 137 -16.81 3.95 -19.80
CA LYS A 137 -17.45 4.94 -20.67
C LYS A 137 -17.21 6.30 -20.02
N SER A 138 -16.51 7.19 -20.71
CA SER A 138 -16.47 8.61 -20.34
C SER A 138 -17.92 9.08 -20.24
N ARG A 139 -18.33 9.54 -19.06
CA ARG A 139 -19.48 10.44 -18.96
C ARG A 139 -19.01 11.84 -19.30
#